data_AF-A0A1G3UTF2-F1
#
_entry.id   AF-A0A1G3UTF2-F1
#
_cell.length_a   1.000
_cell.length_b   1.000
_cell.length_c   1.000
_cell.angle_alpha   90.00
_cell.angle_beta   90.00
_cell.angle_gamma   90.00
#
_symmetry.space_group_name_H-M   'P 1'
#
loop_
_entity.id
_entity.type
_entity.pdbx_description
1 polymer ?
#
loop_
_entity_poly.entity_id
_entity_poly.type
_entity_poly.pdbx_seq_one_letter_code
_entity_poly.pdbx_strand_id
1 'polypeptide(L)'
;MTNPMTDELHRILSCIGKRVSFKYPGNEGDKHGILKDRAVVESTNESGAVPYWDVVDLIEFKDEKEPEWIRIGYYRKPKHTLNWGSQTTITEPVSIWKRIFVNAAQEKKWFRDLLEDIMIELKK
;
A
#
# COMPACT_ATOMS: atom_id res chain seq x y z
N MET A 1 -3.85 -15.50 -17.32
CA MET A 1 -3.26 -14.72 -18.43
C MET A 1 -2.32 -13.70 -17.82
N THR A 2 -1.01 -13.85 -17.96
CA THR A 2 -0.05 -12.84 -17.52
C THR A 2 -0.18 -11.64 -18.45
N ASN A 3 -0.89 -10.61 -18.00
CA ASN A 3 -0.88 -9.33 -18.70
C ASN A 3 0.58 -8.88 -18.83
N PRO A 4 1.08 -8.51 -20.01
CA PRO A 4 2.43 -7.95 -20.12
C PRO A 4 2.53 -6.78 -19.14
N MET A 5 3.55 -6.77 -18.29
CA MET A 5 3.77 -5.67 -17.35
C MET A 5 3.80 -4.36 -18.13
N THR A 6 2.91 -3.43 -17.77
CA THR A 6 2.94 -2.08 -18.32
C THR A 6 4.22 -1.36 -17.88
N ASP A 7 4.69 -0.40 -18.67
CA ASP A 7 5.86 0.42 -18.31
C ASP A 7 5.65 1.12 -16.96
N GLU A 8 4.41 1.47 -16.61
CA GLU A 8 4.04 2.02 -15.31
C GLU A 8 4.31 1.03 -14.18
N LEU A 9 3.88 -0.22 -14.32
CA LEU A 9 4.08 -1.24 -13.30
C LEU A 9 5.57 -1.47 -13.02
N HIS A 10 6.39 -1.56 -14.09
CA HIS A 10 7.85 -1.64 -13.95
C HIS A 10 8.42 -0.44 -13.20
N ARG A 11 8.00 0.78 -13.53
CA ARG A 11 8.45 2.00 -12.84
C ARG A 11 8.05 2.00 -11.36
N ILE A 12 6.83 1.57 -11.03
CA ILE A 12 6.34 1.51 -9.65
C ILE A 12 7.15 0.50 -8.84
N LEU A 13 7.37 -0.71 -9.38
CA LEU A 13 8.13 -1.78 -8.72
C LEU A 13 9.63 -1.46 -8.61
N SER A 14 10.18 -0.67 -9.53
CA SER A 14 11.58 -0.19 -9.46
C SER A 14 11.89 0.65 -8.21
N CYS A 15 10.88 0.99 -7.41
CA CYS A 15 11.06 1.68 -6.14
C CYS A 15 11.52 0.76 -4.99
N ILE A 16 11.34 -0.55 -5.11
CA ILE A 16 11.77 -1.51 -4.08
C ILE A 16 13.29 -1.37 -3.84
N GLY A 17 13.69 -1.40 -2.57
CA GLY A 17 15.06 -1.16 -2.11
C GLY A 17 15.43 0.31 -1.94
N LYS A 18 14.60 1.28 -2.38
CA LYS A 18 14.88 2.71 -2.23
C LYS A 18 14.48 3.25 -0.86
N ARG A 19 15.13 4.36 -0.47
CA ARG A 19 14.76 5.13 0.72
C ARG A 19 13.39 5.77 0.54
N VAL A 20 12.60 5.76 1.61
CA VAL A 20 11.32 6.45 1.73
C VAL A 20 11.38 7.42 2.89
N SER A 21 10.71 8.56 2.75
CA SER A 21 10.62 9.59 3.77
C SER A 21 9.17 9.90 4.07
N PHE A 22 8.86 10.03 5.35
CA PHE A 22 7.54 10.35 5.86
C PHE A 22 7.62 11.58 6.72
N LYS A 23 6.63 12.46 6.58
CA LYS A 23 6.43 13.57 7.48
C LYS A 23 5.10 13.36 8.17
N TYR A 24 5.13 13.03 9.45
CA TYR A 24 3.89 12.97 10.23
C TYR A 24 3.37 14.39 10.47
N PRO A 25 2.04 14.60 10.50
CA PRO A 25 1.47 15.90 10.83
C PRO A 25 1.98 16.42 12.18
N GLY A 26 2.17 17.73 12.31
CA GLY A 26 2.61 18.34 13.56
C GLY A 26 4.13 18.26 13.80
N ASN A 27 4.52 17.96 15.04
CA ASN A 27 5.92 18.03 15.51
C ASN A 27 6.57 16.64 15.66
N GLU A 28 6.00 15.62 15.04
CA GLU A 28 6.45 14.22 15.16
C GLU A 28 7.73 13.92 14.36
N GLY A 29 8.18 14.89 13.56
CA GLY A 29 9.42 14.81 12.79
C GLY A 29 9.30 14.00 11.50
N ASP A 30 10.45 13.83 10.84
CA ASP A 30 10.57 13.03 9.63
C ASP A 30 11.00 11.61 10.00
N LYS A 31 10.39 10.59 9.39
CA LYS A 31 10.84 9.20 9.46
C LYS A 31 11.45 8.77 8.15
N HIS A 32 12.57 8.06 8.22
CA HIS A 32 13.27 7.53 7.05
C HIS A 32 13.34 6.01 7.14
N GLY A 33 12.91 5.33 6.08
CA GLY A 33 12.90 3.87 6.01
C GLY A 33 13.37 3.37 4.65
N ILE A 34 13.37 2.05 4.49
CA ILE A 34 13.64 1.36 3.22
C ILE A 34 12.39 0.63 2.77
N LEU A 35 11.97 0.83 1.52
CA LEU A 35 10.91 0.03 0.91
C LEU A 35 11.43 -1.38 0.67
N LYS A 36 11.09 -2.34 1.52
CA LYS A 36 11.56 -3.72 1.46
C LYS A 36 10.86 -4.51 0.38
N ASP A 37 9.55 -4.32 0.26
CA ASP A 37 8.72 -5.02 -0.69
C ASP A 37 7.49 -4.20 -1.05
N ARG A 38 6.84 -4.55 -2.17
CA ARG A 38 5.66 -3.85 -2.70
C ARG A 38 4.80 -4.79 -3.53
N ALA A 39 3.51 -4.85 -3.19
CA ALA A 39 2.48 -5.30 -4.10
C ALA A 39 1.83 -4.11 -4.81
N VAL A 40 1.40 -4.31 -6.06
CA VAL A 40 0.74 -3.30 -6.89
C VAL A 40 -0.48 -3.92 -7.56
N VAL A 41 -1.62 -3.27 -7.45
CA VAL A 41 -2.87 -3.66 -8.11
C VAL A 41 -3.33 -2.50 -8.99
N GLU A 42 -3.62 -2.76 -10.26
CA GLU A 42 -4.21 -1.76 -11.14
C GLU A 42 -5.71 -1.63 -10.82
N SER A 43 -6.11 -0.44 -10.38
CA SER A 43 -7.42 -0.22 -9.72
C SER A 43 -8.46 0.40 -10.63
N THR A 44 -8.05 0.96 -11.77
CA THR A 44 -8.96 1.61 -12.72
C THR A 44 -8.57 1.29 -14.14
N ASN A 45 -9.45 0.57 -14.84
CA ASN A 45 -9.22 0.09 -16.20
C ASN A 45 -10.20 0.72 -17.21
N GLU A 46 -10.97 1.73 -16.80
CA GLU A 46 -11.98 2.36 -17.67
C GLU A 46 -11.34 3.35 -18.65
N SER A 47 -11.70 3.23 -19.93
CA SER A 47 -11.23 4.12 -20.97
C SER A 47 -11.68 5.56 -20.71
N GLY A 48 -10.72 6.50 -20.67
CA GLY A 48 -10.98 7.92 -20.42
C GLY A 48 -10.93 8.33 -18.95
N ALA A 49 -10.87 7.37 -18.02
CA ALA A 49 -10.60 7.65 -16.62
C ALA A 49 -9.10 7.88 -16.39
N VAL A 50 -8.76 8.57 -15.31
CA VAL A 50 -7.36 8.65 -14.85
C VAL A 50 -6.97 7.26 -14.32
N PRO A 51 -5.87 6.63 -14.81
CA PRO A 51 -5.43 5.34 -14.29
C PRO A 51 -4.90 5.43 -12.85
N TYR A 52 -5.17 4.39 -12.05
CA TYR A 52 -4.72 4.25 -10.66
C TYR A 52 -4.05 2.89 -10.43
N TRP A 53 -3.06 2.90 -9.53
CA TRP A 53 -2.41 1.70 -9.03
C TRP A 53 -2.37 1.75 -7.51
N ASP A 54 -3.18 0.94 -6.83
CA ASP A 54 -3.10 0.77 -5.40
C ASP A 54 -1.85 -0.04 -5.04
N VAL A 55 -1.18 0.35 -3.96
CA VAL A 55 0.04 -0.30 -3.50
C VAL A 55 -0.06 -0.69 -2.04
N VAL A 56 0.53 -1.84 -1.73
CA VAL A 56 0.79 -2.28 -0.36
C VAL A 56 2.30 -2.41 -0.23
N ASP A 57 2.89 -1.53 0.56
CA ASP A 57 4.32 -1.48 0.81
C ASP A 57 4.65 -2.14 2.14
N LEU A 58 5.76 -2.89 2.18
CA LEU A 58 6.44 -3.27 3.41
C LEU A 58 7.68 -2.38 3.56
N ILE A 59 7.75 -1.64 4.66
CA ILE A 59 8.79 -0.64 4.91
C ILE A 59 9.51 -0.98 6.21
N GLU A 60 10.83 -0.91 6.17
CA GLU A 60 11.70 -1.10 7.32
C GLU A 60 12.19 0.25 7.88
N PHE A 61 11.89 0.52 9.15
CA PHE A 61 12.44 1.63 9.93
C PHE A 61 13.32 1.07 11.05
N LYS A 62 14.64 1.02 10.83
CA LYS A 62 15.57 0.28 11.69
C LYS A 62 15.64 0.74 13.14
N ASP A 63 15.35 2.01 13.39
CA ASP A 63 15.45 2.62 14.71
C ASP A 63 14.13 2.57 15.50
N GLU A 64 13.08 1.97 14.91
CA GLU A 64 11.79 1.79 15.57
C GLU A 64 11.72 0.48 16.36
N LYS A 65 10.96 0.48 17.45
CA LYS A 65 10.73 -0.72 18.27
C LYS A 65 10.11 -1.86 17.46
N GLU A 66 9.20 -1.51 16.56
CA GLU A 66 8.62 -2.41 15.56
C GLU A 66 9.10 -1.92 14.19
N PRO A 67 10.14 -2.53 13.60
CA PRO A 67 10.78 -1.96 12.42
C PRO A 67 9.97 -2.18 11.15
N GLU A 68 9.05 -3.15 11.11
CA GLU A 68 8.25 -3.47 9.94
C GLU A 68 6.90 -2.76 9.96
N TRP A 69 6.68 -1.94 8.95
CA TRP A 69 5.48 -1.11 8.79
C TRP A 69 4.86 -1.41 7.43
N ILE A 70 3.53 -1.44 7.40
CA ILE A 70 2.78 -1.53 6.16
C ILE A 70 2.28 -0.13 5.80
N ARG A 71 2.44 0.23 4.53
CA ARG A 71 1.82 1.42 3.95
C ARG A 71 0.86 1.03 2.85
N ILE A 72 -0.39 1.50 2.95
CA ILE A 72 -1.35 1.46 1.85
C ILE A 72 -1.42 2.85 1.22
N GLY A 73 -1.25 2.92 -0.09
CA GLY A 73 -1.30 4.14 -0.87
C GLY A 73 -1.60 3.86 -2.33
N TYR A 74 -1.43 4.85 -3.20
CA TYR A 74 -1.64 4.65 -4.62
C TYR A 74 -0.79 5.59 -5.49
N TYR A 75 -0.57 5.15 -6.73
CA TYR A 75 -0.17 6.02 -7.84
C TYR A 75 -1.37 6.38 -8.70
N ARG A 76 -1.33 7.57 -9.30
CA ARG A 76 -2.28 7.99 -10.35
C ARG A 76 -1.53 8.59 -11.52
N LYS A 77 -2.03 8.39 -12.74
CA LYS A 77 -1.40 8.94 -13.95
C LYS A 77 -2.32 9.93 -14.69
N PRO A 78 -2.54 11.15 -14.17
CA PRO A 78 -3.24 12.18 -14.94
C PRO A 78 -2.41 12.54 -16.19
N LYS A 79 -3.01 12.39 -17.36
CA LYS A 79 -2.37 12.60 -18.67
C LYS A 79 -1.16 11.65 -18.86
N HIS A 80 0.06 12.13 -18.62
CA HIS A 80 1.29 11.38 -18.91
C HIS A 80 2.20 11.19 -17.68
N THR A 81 1.88 11.82 -16.54
CA THR A 81 2.77 11.82 -15.37
C THR A 81 2.26 10.86 -14.31
N LEU A 82 3.09 9.88 -13.95
CA LEU A 82 2.84 8.97 -12.83
C LEU A 82 3.16 9.67 -11.51
N ASN A 83 2.15 9.91 -10.68
CA ASN A 83 2.25 10.65 -9.42
C ASN A 83 1.91 9.76 -8.23
N TRP A 84 2.65 9.90 -7.13
CA TRP A 84 2.35 9.27 -5.85
C TRP A 84 1.33 10.11 -5.07
N GLY A 85 0.24 9.49 -4.60
CA GLY A 85 -0.80 10.14 -3.81
C GLY A 85 -0.46 10.19 -2.32
N SER A 86 0.50 11.04 -1.92
CA SER A 86 1.05 11.04 -0.55
C SER A 86 0.07 11.43 0.56
N GLN A 87 -0.96 12.24 0.27
CA GLN A 87 -1.87 12.77 1.30
C GLN A 87 -2.84 11.72 1.85
N THR A 88 -3.06 10.64 1.12
CA THR A 88 -4.10 9.64 1.40
C THR A 88 -3.50 8.28 1.77
N THR A 89 -2.25 8.28 2.24
CA THR A 89 -1.58 7.04 2.66
C THR A 89 -1.76 6.83 4.15
N ILE A 90 -2.00 5.59 4.55
CA ILE A 90 -1.91 5.17 5.95
C ILE A 90 -0.68 4.29 6.10
N THR A 91 0.18 4.63 7.07
CA THR A 91 1.44 3.93 7.35
C THR A 91 1.50 3.64 8.83
N GLU A 92 1.51 2.36 9.18
CA GLU A 92 1.43 1.89 10.56
C GLU A 92 2.30 0.63 10.75
N PRO A 93 2.78 0.35 11.97
CA PRO A 93 3.42 -0.93 12.27
C PRO A 93 2.52 -2.12 11.94
N VAL A 94 3.12 -3.27 11.60
CA VAL A 94 2.38 -4.50 11.29
C VAL A 94 1.40 -4.89 12.42
N SER A 95 1.78 -4.68 13.68
CA SER A 95 0.93 -4.98 14.84
C SER A 95 -0.35 -4.12 14.87
N ILE A 96 -0.24 -2.84 14.48
CA ILE A 96 -1.36 -1.90 14.42
C ILE A 96 -2.30 -2.28 13.27
N TRP A 97 -1.78 -2.67 12.12
CA TRP A 97 -2.60 -3.23 11.03
C TRP A 97 -3.40 -4.45 11.46
N LYS A 98 -2.75 -5.40 12.16
CA LYS A 98 -3.45 -6.56 12.73
C LYS A 98 -4.58 -6.12 13.66
N ARG A 99 -4.32 -5.14 14.54
CA ARG A 99 -5.33 -4.60 15.46
C ARG A 99 -6.49 -3.93 14.71
N ILE A 100 -6.21 -3.14 13.68
CA ILE A 100 -7.22 -2.49 12.83
C ILE A 100 -8.15 -3.55 12.23
N PHE A 101 -7.59 -4.58 11.58
CA PHE A 101 -8.41 -5.60 10.93
C PHE A 101 -9.21 -6.44 11.91
N VAL A 102 -8.60 -6.87 13.03
CA VAL A 102 -9.31 -7.63 14.06
C VAL A 102 -10.47 -6.83 14.65
N ASN A 103 -10.23 -5.58 15.03
CA ASN A 103 -11.26 -4.73 15.62
C ASN A 103 -12.41 -4.48 14.61
N ALA A 104 -12.09 -4.13 13.36
CA ALA A 104 -13.09 -3.93 12.33
C ALA A 104 -13.93 -5.19 12.07
N ALA A 105 -13.29 -6.37 12.02
CA ALA A 105 -13.98 -7.65 11.82
C ALA A 105 -14.81 -8.08 13.04
N GLN A 106 -14.42 -7.67 14.25
CA GLN A 106 -15.22 -7.88 15.45
C GLN A 106 -16.51 -7.05 15.42
N GLU A 107 -16.42 -5.80 15.00
CA GLU A 107 -17.54 -4.85 14.99
C GLU A 107 -18.46 -4.97 13.78
N LYS A 108 -17.91 -5.27 12.61
CA LYS A 108 -18.61 -5.19 11.32
C LYS A 108 -18.63 -6.55 10.64
N LYS A 109 -19.80 -7.20 10.65
CA LYS A 109 -19.99 -8.52 10.02
C LYS A 109 -19.54 -8.53 8.56
N TRP A 110 -19.93 -7.52 7.77
CA TRP A 110 -19.57 -7.44 6.35
C TRP A 110 -18.05 -7.43 6.11
N PHE A 111 -17.27 -6.85 7.02
CA PHE A 111 -15.81 -6.81 6.90
C PHE A 111 -15.19 -8.16 7.27
N ARG A 112 -15.75 -8.83 8.29
CA ARG A 112 -15.35 -10.21 8.63
C ARG A 112 -15.63 -11.16 7.47
N ASP A 113 -16.82 -11.10 6.90
CA ASP A 113 -17.22 -11.94 5.77
C ASP A 113 -16.24 -11.76 4.60
N LEU A 114 -15.86 -10.50 4.29
CA LEU A 114 -14.83 -10.20 3.28
C LEU A 114 -13.48 -10.87 3.59
N LEU A 115 -13.00 -10.79 4.84
CA LEU A 115 -11.73 -11.43 5.20
C LEU A 115 -11.82 -12.96 5.09
N GLU A 116 -12.94 -13.56 5.48
CA GLU A 116 -13.16 -15.00 5.34
C GLU A 116 -13.16 -15.43 3.86
N ASP A 117 -13.84 -14.68 2.99
CA ASP A 117 -13.87 -14.92 1.55
C ASP A 117 -12.47 -14.81 0.93
N ILE A 118 -11.69 -13.80 1.30
CA ILE A 118 -10.28 -13.65 0.89
C ILE A 118 -9.49 -14.90 1.29
N MET A 119 -9.62 -15.37 2.53
CA MET A 119 -8.91 -16.55 3.01
C MET A 119 -9.36 -17.86 2.33
N ILE A 120 -10.58 -17.92 1.81
CA ILE A 120 -11.06 -19.02 0.97
C ILE A 120 -10.45 -18.93 -0.42
N GLU A 121 -10.40 -17.74 -1.02
CA GLU A 121 -9.82 -17.49 -2.33
C GLU A 121 -8.33 -17.85 -2.37
N LEU A 122 -7.56 -17.47 -1.34
CA LEU A 122 -6.12 -17.76 -1.24
C LEU A 122 -5.77 -19.24 -1.06
N LYS A 123 -6.74 -20.12 -0.79
CA LYS A 123 -6.55 -21.58 -0.70
C LYS A 123 -6.80 -22.32 -2.01
N LYS A 124 -7.32 -21.63 -3.03
CA LYS A 124 -7.54 -22.18 -4.37
C LYS A 124 -6.25 -22.14 -5.18
#